data_AF-U2JD19-F1
#
_entry.id   AF-U2JD19-F1
#
_cell.length_a   1.000
_cell.length_b   1.000
_cell.length_c   1.000
_cell.angle_alpha   90.00
_cell.angle_beta   90.00
_cell.angle_gamma   90.00
#
_symmetry.space_group_name_H-M   'P 1'
#
loop_
_entity.id
_entity.type
_entity.pdbx_description
1 polymer ?
#
loop_
_entity_poly.entity_id
_entity_poly.type
_entity_poly.pdbx_seq_one_letter_code
_entity_poly.pdbx_strand_id
1 'polypeptide(L)'
;MQNQPVLNRLDLKITLSVLITIGLSWIIPWLSPLPAAISALLCVQGQGVASLKAGWNRLLATLIGGILGAIVALTYTKWQTYWLLFLQLLVTIFLTLWLSKIVKLPPFISRIAVLTLLVVIYVGEDHSLAYVVYRWLATLVGAVVAWLVSLSLKND
;
A
#
# COMPACT_ATOMS: atom_id res chain seq x y z
N MET A 1 9.35 13.08 -36.41
CA MET A 1 8.13 13.62 -35.76
C MET A 1 8.14 13.13 -34.33
N GLN A 2 8.49 14.00 -33.40
CA GLN A 2 8.68 13.71 -31.98
C GLN A 2 7.28 13.64 -31.35
N ASN A 3 6.83 12.43 -30.98
CA ASN A 3 5.54 12.24 -30.30
C ASN A 3 5.50 13.15 -29.07
N GLN A 4 4.66 14.19 -29.11
CA GLN A 4 4.40 14.97 -27.91
C GLN A 4 3.77 14.04 -26.86
N PRO A 5 4.16 14.12 -25.58
CA PRO A 5 3.53 13.36 -24.53
C PRO A 5 2.10 13.89 -24.36
N VAL A 6 1.14 13.25 -25.04
CA VAL A 6 -0.26 13.61 -24.91
C VAL A 6 -0.71 13.09 -23.56
N LEU A 7 -1.02 14.01 -22.64
CA LEU A 7 -1.61 13.70 -21.33
C LEU A 7 -2.85 12.86 -21.54
N ASN A 8 -2.79 11.61 -21.09
CA ASN A 8 -3.91 10.69 -21.26
C ASN A 8 -4.94 10.97 -20.17
N ARG A 9 -6.22 10.63 -20.41
CA ARG A 9 -7.27 10.80 -19.40
C ARG A 9 -6.95 10.05 -18.11
N LEU A 10 -6.21 8.95 -18.19
CA LEU A 10 -5.67 8.21 -17.06
C LEU A 10 -4.76 9.07 -16.17
N ASP A 11 -3.86 9.84 -16.75
CA ASP A 11 -2.93 10.69 -16.01
C ASP A 11 -3.67 11.81 -15.27
N LEU A 12 -4.77 12.31 -15.84
CA LEU A 12 -5.69 13.23 -15.16
C LEU A 12 -6.42 12.55 -14.00
N LYS A 13 -6.92 11.32 -14.16
CA LYS A 13 -7.55 10.56 -13.06
C LYS A 13 -6.56 10.35 -11.90
N ILE A 14 -5.32 9.99 -12.23
CA ILE A 14 -4.25 9.79 -11.26
C ILE A 14 -3.96 11.07 -10.50
N THR A 15 -3.73 12.17 -11.22
CA THR A 15 -3.43 13.48 -10.64
C THR A 15 -4.55 13.94 -9.70
N LEU A 16 -5.82 13.83 -10.13
CA LEU A 16 -6.96 14.21 -9.32
C LEU A 16 -7.07 13.35 -8.05
N SER A 17 -6.92 12.03 -8.20
CA SER A 17 -6.98 11.07 -7.08
C SER A 17 -5.90 11.33 -6.04
N VAL A 18 -4.66 11.58 -6.48
CA VAL A 18 -3.53 11.89 -5.58
C VAL A 18 -3.77 13.22 -4.87
N LEU A 19 -4.19 14.28 -5.57
CA LEU A 19 -4.48 15.58 -4.97
C LEU A 19 -5.59 15.50 -3.90
N ILE A 20 -6.70 14.80 -4.20
CA ILE A 20 -7.78 14.58 -3.24
C ILE A 20 -7.27 13.83 -2.01
N THR A 21 -6.44 12.80 -2.22
CA THR A 21 -5.92 11.99 -1.12
C THR A 21 -4.95 12.77 -0.22
N ILE A 22 -4.13 13.65 -0.81
CA ILE A 22 -3.24 14.54 -0.05
C ILE A 22 -4.07 15.57 0.72
N GLY A 23 -5.10 16.17 0.09
CA GLY A 23 -6.01 17.10 0.75
C GLY A 23 -6.73 16.46 1.95
N LEU A 24 -7.20 15.23 1.81
CA LEU A 24 -7.79 14.45 2.91
C LEU A 24 -6.77 14.21 4.04
N SER A 25 -5.50 13.98 3.70
CA SER A 25 -4.44 13.79 4.70
C SER A 25 -4.17 15.04 5.54
N TRP A 26 -4.42 16.25 5.02
CA TRP A 26 -4.29 17.48 5.82
C TRP A 26 -5.41 17.66 6.83
N ILE A 27 -6.59 17.11 6.56
CA ILE A 27 -7.75 17.16 7.46
C ILE A 27 -7.66 16.04 8.51
N ILE A 28 -7.03 14.92 8.14
CA ILE A 28 -7.01 13.70 8.94
C ILE A 28 -5.58 13.44 9.47
N PRO A 29 -5.28 13.79 10.73
CA PRO A 29 -3.91 13.73 11.26
C PRO A 29 -3.35 12.30 11.39
N TRP A 30 -4.21 11.27 11.47
CA TRP A 30 -3.78 9.87 11.47
C TRP A 30 -3.54 9.30 10.06
N LEU A 31 -3.88 10.04 9.01
CA LEU A 31 -3.73 9.60 7.63
C LEU A 31 -2.35 10.00 7.13
N SER A 32 -1.41 9.06 7.09
CA SER A 32 -0.10 9.34 6.52
C SER A 32 -0.22 9.64 5.01
N PRO A 33 0.24 10.81 4.53
CA PRO A 33 0.02 11.27 3.16
C PRO A 33 0.68 10.35 2.13
N LEU A 34 1.89 9.84 2.44
CA LEU A 34 2.65 8.98 1.55
C LEU A 34 1.95 7.63 1.27
N PRO A 35 1.60 6.80 2.28
CA PRO A 35 0.87 5.56 2.04
C PRO A 35 -0.45 5.75 1.30
N ALA A 36 -1.21 6.80 1.66
CA ALA A 36 -2.51 7.09 1.06
C ALA A 36 -2.36 7.49 -0.42
N ALA A 37 -1.45 8.43 -0.74
CA ALA A 37 -1.19 8.88 -2.10
C ALA A 37 -0.66 7.75 -3.00
N ILE A 38 0.30 6.94 -2.50
CA ILE A 38 0.82 5.79 -3.25
C ILE A 38 -0.29 4.74 -3.48
N SER A 39 -1.20 4.57 -2.53
CA SER A 39 -2.37 3.71 -2.72
C SER A 39 -3.28 4.24 -3.82
N ALA A 40 -3.62 5.52 -3.77
CA ALA A 40 -4.46 6.17 -4.77
C ALA A 40 -3.84 6.07 -6.18
N LEU A 41 -2.54 6.35 -6.29
CA LEU A 41 -1.77 6.26 -7.53
C LEU A 41 -1.82 4.85 -8.15
N LEU A 42 -1.65 3.81 -7.33
CA LEU A 42 -1.54 2.43 -7.81
C LEU A 42 -2.89 1.72 -7.97
N CYS A 43 -3.95 2.27 -7.36
CA CYS A 43 -5.31 1.75 -7.51
C CYS A 43 -6.04 2.37 -8.71
N VAL A 44 -5.71 3.59 -9.14
CA VAL A 44 -6.34 4.18 -10.32
C VAL A 44 -6.06 3.33 -11.56
N GLN A 45 -7.13 2.76 -12.12
CA GLN A 45 -7.11 2.05 -13.39
C GLN A 45 -8.15 2.66 -14.35
N GLY A 46 -8.05 2.29 -15.63
CA GLY A 46 -8.94 2.79 -16.68
C GLY A 46 -10.41 2.43 -16.46
N GLN A 47 -10.68 1.31 -15.81
CA GLN A 47 -12.03 0.85 -15.46
C GLN A 47 -12.22 0.81 -13.94
N GLY A 48 -13.37 1.27 -13.46
CA GLY A 48 -13.70 1.31 -12.02
C GLY A 48 -13.69 -0.08 -11.36
N VAL A 49 -14.14 -1.12 -12.08
CA VAL A 49 -14.12 -2.52 -11.57
C VAL A 49 -12.69 -3.02 -11.39
N ALA A 50 -11.79 -2.65 -12.30
CA ALA A 50 -10.39 -3.00 -12.23
C ALA A 50 -9.66 -2.23 -11.10
N SER A 51 -10.03 -0.95 -10.90
CA SER A 51 -9.57 -0.12 -9.76
C SER A 51 -9.98 -0.74 -8.41
N LEU A 52 -11.23 -1.21 -8.28
CA LEU A 52 -11.72 -1.84 -7.06
C LEU A 52 -10.99 -3.17 -6.77
N LYS A 53 -10.80 -4.00 -7.80
CA LYS A 53 -10.04 -5.26 -7.66
C LYS A 53 -8.57 -4.99 -7.28
N ALA A 54 -7.96 -3.95 -7.85
CA ALA A 54 -6.60 -3.54 -7.51
C ALA A 54 -6.50 -3.02 -6.07
N GLY A 55 -7.47 -2.20 -5.64
CA GLY A 55 -7.60 -1.75 -4.26
C GLY A 55 -7.72 -2.91 -3.28
N TRP A 56 -8.61 -3.87 -3.56
CA TRP A 56 -8.80 -5.04 -2.70
C TRP A 56 -7.54 -5.89 -2.57
N ASN A 57 -6.88 -6.20 -3.69
CA ASN A 57 -5.62 -6.95 -3.68
C ASN A 57 -4.53 -6.24 -2.87
N ARG A 58 -4.49 -4.91 -2.97
CA ARG A 58 -3.52 -4.09 -2.25
C ARG A 58 -3.80 -4.02 -0.76
N LEU A 59 -5.07 -3.99 -0.36
CA LEU A 59 -5.49 -4.06 1.04
C LEU A 59 -5.12 -5.39 1.69
N LEU A 60 -5.32 -6.50 0.98
CA LEU A 60 -4.89 -7.81 1.45
C LEU A 60 -3.36 -7.87 1.58
N ALA A 61 -2.64 -7.31 0.60
CA ALA A 61 -1.18 -7.27 0.61
C ALA A 61 -0.61 -6.45 1.79
N THR A 62 -1.19 -5.28 2.06
CA THR A 62 -0.76 -4.42 3.17
C THR A 62 -1.15 -5.01 4.52
N LEU A 63 -2.27 -5.72 4.61
CA LEU A 63 -2.66 -6.46 5.81
C LEU A 63 -1.66 -7.59 6.11
N ILE A 64 -1.33 -8.43 5.11
CA ILE A 64 -0.38 -9.55 5.28
C ILE A 64 1.02 -9.03 5.63
N GLY A 65 1.53 -8.07 4.86
CA GLY A 65 2.84 -7.48 5.10
C GLY A 65 2.91 -6.71 6.43
N GLY A 66 1.81 -6.04 6.82
CA GLY A 66 1.70 -5.31 8.06
C GLY A 66 1.67 -6.21 9.29
N ILE A 67 0.87 -7.28 9.28
CA ILE A 67 0.80 -8.24 10.40
C ILE A 67 2.15 -8.94 10.58
N LEU A 68 2.74 -9.45 9.50
CA LEU A 68 4.05 -10.11 9.57
C LEU A 68 5.16 -9.15 10.00
N GLY A 69 5.13 -7.90 9.50
CA GLY A 69 6.06 -6.86 9.93
C GLY A 69 5.94 -6.53 11.41
N ALA A 70 4.72 -6.43 11.94
CA ALA A 70 4.49 -6.20 13.36
C ALA A 70 5.00 -7.35 14.24
N ILE A 71 4.78 -8.60 13.83
CA ILE A 71 5.29 -9.77 14.56
C ILE A 71 6.83 -9.69 14.66
N VAL A 72 7.50 -9.36 13.56
CA VAL A 72 8.97 -9.21 13.50
C VAL A 72 9.44 -8.06 14.38
N ALA A 73 8.74 -6.92 14.31
CA ALA A 73 9.02 -5.74 15.08
C ALA A 73 8.97 -6.04 16.60
N LEU A 74 7.90 -6.69 17.08
CA LEU A 74 7.75 -7.06 18.50
C LEU A 74 8.84 -8.01 18.99
N THR A 75 9.27 -8.97 18.17
CA THR A 75 10.38 -9.87 18.51
C THR A 75 11.73 -9.15 18.54
N TYR A 76 11.95 -8.18 17.66
CA TYR A 76 13.20 -7.42 17.64
C TYR A 76 13.36 -6.55 18.89
N THR A 77 12.28 -5.86 19.32
CA THR A 77 12.28 -5.07 20.55
C THR A 77 12.70 -5.89 21.78
N LYS A 78 12.40 -7.20 21.80
CA LYS A 78 12.73 -8.09 22.92
C LYS A 78 14.18 -8.61 22.91
N TRP A 79 14.77 -8.86 21.74
CA TRP A 79 16.05 -9.59 21.63
C TRP A 79 17.22 -8.76 21.13
N GLN A 80 16.98 -7.58 20.52
CA GLN A 80 17.96 -6.59 20.02
C GLN A 80 19.24 -7.15 19.39
N THR A 81 19.17 -8.31 18.75
CA THR A 81 20.32 -8.99 18.15
C THR A 81 20.23 -8.94 16.64
N TYR A 82 21.20 -8.30 15.99
CA TYR A 82 21.21 -8.08 14.53
C TYR A 82 21.18 -9.38 13.72
N TRP A 83 21.84 -10.43 14.19
CA TRP A 83 21.85 -11.73 13.53
C TRP A 83 20.47 -12.39 13.51
N LEU A 84 19.73 -12.31 14.62
CA LEU A 84 18.37 -12.83 14.73
C LEU A 84 17.43 -12.09 13.79
N LEU A 85 17.57 -10.76 13.70
CA LEU A 85 16.78 -9.92 12.80
C LEU A 85 17.02 -10.29 11.33
N PHE A 86 18.27 -10.53 10.93
CA PHE A 86 18.58 -10.96 9.55
C PHE A 86 17.91 -12.30 9.20
N LEU A 87 18.02 -13.30 10.07
CA LEU A 87 17.41 -14.61 9.86
C LEU A 87 15.87 -14.52 9.83
N GLN A 88 15.31 -13.69 10.70
CA GLN A 88 13.87 -13.48 10.78
C GLN A 88 13.31 -12.70 9.58
N LEU A 89 14.07 -11.73 9.04
CA LEU A 89 13.74 -11.06 7.77
C LEU A 89 13.72 -12.06 6.61
N LEU A 90 14.72 -12.95 6.52
CA LEU A 90 14.78 -13.96 5.47
C LEU A 90 13.51 -14.84 5.50
N VAL A 91 13.17 -15.36 6.68
CA VAL A 91 11.98 -16.19 6.87
C VAL A 91 10.70 -15.40 6.55
N THR A 92 10.54 -14.19 7.07
CA THR A 92 9.29 -13.43 6.91
C THR A 92 9.10 -12.84 5.51
N ILE A 93 10.17 -12.48 4.79
CA ILE A 93 10.08 -12.10 3.37
C ILE A 93 9.61 -13.31 2.56
N PHE A 94 10.21 -14.47 2.78
CA PHE A 94 9.82 -15.70 2.10
C PHE A 94 8.37 -16.09 2.41
N LEU A 95 7.97 -15.98 3.68
CA LEU A 95 6.61 -16.23 4.14
C LEU A 95 5.61 -15.24 3.52
N THR A 96 5.95 -13.95 3.45
CA THR A 96 5.10 -12.92 2.84
C THR A 96 4.88 -13.20 1.35
N LEU A 97 5.93 -13.60 0.63
CA LEU A 97 5.82 -13.99 -0.78
C LEU A 97 5.00 -15.26 -0.96
N TRP A 98 5.16 -16.24 -0.07
CA TRP A 98 4.40 -17.49 -0.10
C TRP A 98 2.91 -17.28 0.21
N LEU A 99 2.58 -16.54 1.27
CA LEU A 99 1.21 -16.11 1.59
C LEU A 99 0.60 -15.29 0.45
N SER A 100 1.38 -14.40 -0.16
CA SER A 100 0.91 -13.62 -1.31
C SER A 100 0.58 -14.50 -2.52
N LYS A 101 1.31 -15.61 -2.72
CA LYS A 101 0.99 -16.62 -3.75
C LYS A 101 -0.30 -17.39 -3.42
N ILE A 102 -0.53 -17.76 -2.16
CA ILE A 102 -1.76 -18.46 -1.73
C ILE A 102 -2.99 -17.59 -2.01
N VAL A 103 -2.89 -16.29 -1.72
CA VAL A 103 -3.95 -15.31 -1.94
C VAL A 103 -4.09 -14.94 -3.43
N LYS A 104 -3.29 -15.56 -4.32
CA LYS A 104 -3.25 -15.30 -5.77
C LYS A 104 -3.03 -13.82 -6.11
N LEU A 105 -2.23 -13.13 -5.30
CA LEU A 105 -1.92 -11.72 -5.53
C LEU A 105 -1.05 -11.59 -6.80
N PRO A 106 -1.26 -10.51 -7.59
CA PRO A 106 -0.41 -10.21 -8.74
C PRO A 106 1.07 -10.10 -8.30
N PRO A 107 2.05 -10.50 -9.14
CA PRO A 107 3.47 -10.44 -8.79
C PRO A 107 3.94 -9.05 -8.32
N PHE A 108 3.37 -7.98 -8.90
CA PHE A 108 3.64 -6.60 -8.51
C PHE A 108 3.13 -6.27 -7.09
N ILE A 109 1.93 -6.76 -6.74
CA ILE A 109 1.30 -6.52 -5.44
C ILE A 109 2.05 -7.28 -4.32
N SER A 110 2.54 -8.49 -4.60
CA SER A 110 3.37 -9.25 -3.65
C SER A 110 4.63 -8.50 -3.23
N ARG A 111 5.23 -7.72 -4.14
CA ARG A 111 6.39 -6.86 -3.83
C ARG A 111 6.01 -5.70 -2.91
N ILE A 112 4.80 -5.15 -3.07
CA ILE A 112 4.27 -4.08 -2.20
C ILE A 112 4.00 -4.62 -0.78
N ALA A 113 3.59 -5.89 -0.64
CA ALA A 113 3.46 -6.54 0.67
C ALA A 113 4.82 -6.58 1.40
N VAL A 114 5.89 -6.99 0.71
CA VAL A 114 7.25 -7.01 1.28
C VAL A 114 7.74 -5.61 1.62
N LEU A 115 7.49 -4.63 0.74
CA LEU A 115 7.83 -3.23 1.04
C LEU A 115 7.07 -2.73 2.28
N THR A 116 5.79 -3.08 2.42
CA THR A 116 5.01 -2.72 3.62
C THR A 116 5.58 -3.35 4.87
N LEU A 117 6.00 -4.62 4.81
CA LEU A 117 6.69 -5.31 5.90
C LEU A 117 7.96 -4.58 6.33
N LEU A 118 8.84 -4.26 5.37
CA LEU A 118 10.09 -3.54 5.67
C LEU A 118 9.83 -2.17 6.30
N VAL A 119 8.85 -1.43 5.78
CA VAL A 119 8.54 -0.11 6.33
C VAL A 119 7.96 -0.20 7.74
N VAL A 120 7.17 -1.23 8.05
CA VAL A 120 6.70 -1.46 9.43
C VAL A 120 7.86 -1.79 10.38
N ILE A 121 8.85 -2.56 9.92
CA ILE A 121 10.01 -2.95 10.74
C ILE A 121 10.96 -1.77 10.99
N TYR A 122 11.25 -0.96 9.97
CA TYR A 122 12.30 0.07 10.04
C TYR A 122 11.80 1.50 10.27
N VAL A 123 10.57 1.82 9.90
CA VAL A 123 10.01 3.20 9.94
C VAL A 123 8.81 3.29 10.89
N GLY A 124 8.27 2.17 11.35
CA GLY A 124 7.20 2.17 12.35
C GLY A 124 7.71 2.75 13.67
N GLU A 125 7.43 4.02 13.91
CA GLU A 125 7.65 4.66 15.22
C GLU A 125 6.96 3.79 16.29
N ASP A 126 7.74 3.39 17.30
CA ASP A 126 7.37 2.53 18.43
C ASP A 126 6.98 1.07 18.14
N HIS A 127 7.23 0.53 16.93
CA HIS A 127 6.91 -0.88 16.61
C HIS A 127 5.44 -1.24 16.91
N SER A 128 4.57 -0.23 16.94
CA SER A 128 3.23 -0.34 17.50
C SER A 128 2.26 -0.86 16.46
N LEU A 129 1.38 -1.77 16.88
CA LEU A 129 0.23 -2.22 16.08
C LEU A 129 -0.61 -1.05 15.56
N ALA A 130 -0.61 0.08 16.27
CA ALA A 130 -1.27 1.31 15.83
C ALA A 130 -0.74 1.80 14.48
N TYR A 131 0.57 1.75 14.22
CA TYR A 131 1.15 2.16 12.94
C TYR A 131 0.66 1.28 11.78
N VAL A 132 0.56 -0.03 12.01
CA VAL A 132 0.02 -0.97 11.01
C VAL A 132 -1.45 -0.67 10.71
N VAL A 133 -2.25 -0.39 11.74
CA VAL A 133 -3.66 -0.02 11.58
C VAL A 133 -3.80 1.29 10.81
N TYR A 134 -3.04 2.34 11.17
CA TYR A 134 -3.07 3.60 10.45
C TYR A 134 -2.64 3.45 8.99
N ARG A 135 -1.65 2.61 8.71
CA ARG A 135 -1.20 2.32 7.34
C ARG A 135 -2.24 1.51 6.54
N TRP A 136 -2.94 0.59 7.19
CA TRP A 136 -4.04 -0.15 6.58
C TRP A 136 -5.23 0.76 6.27
N LEU A 137 -5.60 1.64 7.20
CA LEU A 137 -6.62 2.68 6.99
C LEU A 137 -6.22 3.66 5.88
N ALA A 138 -4.94 4.06 5.82
CA ALA A 138 -4.46 4.94 4.76
C ALA A 138 -4.54 4.29 3.38
N THR A 139 -4.24 3.00 3.30
CA THR A 139 -4.38 2.25 2.04
C THR A 139 -5.84 2.02 1.66
N LEU A 140 -6.75 1.85 2.63
CA LEU A 140 -8.21 1.85 2.43
C LEU A 140 -8.68 3.17 1.82
N VAL A 141 -8.36 4.30 2.47
CA VAL A 141 -8.80 5.62 2.01
C VAL A 141 -8.30 5.88 0.60
N GLY A 142 -7.02 5.65 0.31
CA GLY A 142 -6.48 5.84 -1.04
C GLY A 142 -7.11 4.90 -2.08
N ALA A 143 -7.44 3.66 -1.72
CA ALA A 143 -8.15 2.75 -2.62
C ALA A 143 -9.60 3.19 -2.90
N VAL A 144 -10.31 3.67 -1.88
CA VAL A 144 -11.67 4.21 -2.01
C VAL A 144 -11.68 5.47 -2.87
N VAL A 145 -10.75 6.40 -2.64
CA VAL A 145 -10.61 7.63 -3.46
C VAL A 145 -10.32 7.27 -4.92
N ALA A 146 -9.38 6.35 -5.17
CA ALA A 146 -9.07 5.90 -6.52
C ALA A 146 -10.26 5.22 -7.22
N TRP A 147 -11.08 4.49 -6.47
CA TRP A 147 -12.30 3.90 -6.99
C TRP A 147 -13.36 4.96 -7.32
N LEU A 148 -13.61 5.91 -6.41
CA LEU A 148 -14.56 7.02 -6.61
C LEU A 148 -14.18 7.89 -7.82
N VAL A 149 -12.89 8.21 -7.98
CA VAL A 149 -12.39 8.98 -9.13
C VAL A 149 -12.51 8.17 -10.43
N SER A 150 -12.19 6.88 -10.39
CA SER A 150 -12.33 6.00 -11.56
C SER A 150 -13.79 5.84 -11.99
N LEU A 151 -14.74 5.80 -11.04
CA LEU A 151 -16.18 5.81 -11.28
C LEU A 151 -16.71 7.15 -11.79
N SER A 152 -16.31 8.27 -11.19
CA SER A 152 -16.81 9.60 -11.55
C SER A 152 -16.37 10.01 -12.95
N LEU A 153 -15.20 9.54 -13.38
CA LEU A 153 -14.67 9.73 -14.74
C LEU A 153 -14.94 8.51 -15.62
N LYS A 154 -16.01 7.73 -15.35
CA LYS A 154 -16.48 6.64 -16.20
C LYS A 154 -16.89 7.25 -17.54
N ASN A 155 -16.07 7.01 -18.56
CA ASN A 155 -16.46 7.30 -19.94
C ASN A 155 -17.54 6.28 -20.33
N ASP A 156 -18.65 6.79 -20.86
CA ASP A 156 -19.43 6.08 -21.87
C ASP A 156 -18.57 5.73 -23.09
#